data_AF-E5YM76-F1
#
_entry.id   AF-E5YM76-F1
#
_cell.length_a   1.000
_cell.length_b   1.000
_cell.length_c   1.000
_cell.angle_alpha   90.00
_cell.angle_beta   90.00
_cell.angle_gamma   90.00
#
_symmetry.space_group_name_H-M   'P 1'
#
loop_
_entity.id
_entity.type
_entity.pdbx_description
1 polymer ?
#
loop_
_entity_poly.entity_id
_entity_poly.type
_entity_poly.pdbx_seq_one_letter_code
_entity_poly.pdbx_strand_id
1 'polypeptide(L)'
;MGFSAIGHAAENKKPVKSWTCEDFLALDESFKPTAIGFAEALNKKDKPEDAVLDVDGTEKVIPLVIEACKQNPKESFAQKVKSEWKK
;
A
#
# COMPACT_ATOMS: atom_id res chain seq x y z
N MET A 1 33.22 7.76 6.40
CA MET A 1 32.07 6.84 6.27
C MET A 1 30.84 7.72 6.09
N GLY A 2 30.44 7.93 4.83
CA GLY A 2 29.39 8.88 4.47
C GLY A 2 28.02 8.26 4.62
N PHE A 3 27.27 8.67 5.64
CA PHE A 3 25.84 8.37 5.77
C PHE A 3 25.05 9.46 5.04
N SER A 4 25.05 9.41 3.71
CA SER A 4 24.15 10.23 2.89
C SER A 4 23.26 9.31 2.09
N ALA A 5 22.19 8.86 2.73
CA ALA A 5 20.98 8.43 2.05
C ALA A 5 19.82 8.70 3.01
N ILE A 6 19.48 9.98 3.18
CA ILE A 6 18.10 10.33 3.49
C ILE A 6 17.34 9.94 2.21
N GLY A 7 16.94 8.66 2.15
CA GLY A 7 15.94 8.23 1.20
C GLY A 7 14.73 9.10 1.50
N HIS A 8 14.45 10.04 0.60
CA HIS A 8 13.20 10.76 0.62
C HIS A 8 12.12 9.68 0.48
N ALA A 9 11.59 9.20 1.60
CA ALA A 9 10.24 8.67 1.61
C ALA A 9 9.45 9.79 0.95
N ALA A 10 8.97 9.56 -0.28
CA ALA A 10 8.21 10.55 -1.01
C ALA A 10 7.19 11.10 -0.01
N GLU A 11 7.31 12.39 0.36
CA GLU A 11 6.47 13.02 1.37
C GLU A 11 5.07 13.12 0.75
N ASN A 12 4.39 11.99 0.67
CA ASN A 12 3.08 11.88 0.09
C ASN A 12 2.08 12.23 1.20
N LYS A 13 2.07 13.52 1.55
CA LYS A 13 1.22 14.10 2.61
C LYS A 13 -0.27 14.02 2.29
N LYS A 14 -0.63 13.54 1.10
CA LYS A 14 -2.03 13.36 0.75
C LYS A 14 -2.58 12.10 1.45
N PRO A 15 -3.87 12.08 1.80
CA PRO A 15 -4.49 10.91 2.40
C PRO A 15 -4.30 9.66 1.51
N VAL A 16 -4.04 8.49 2.10
CA VAL A 16 -3.87 7.22 1.36
C VAL A 16 -5.05 6.91 0.43
N LYS A 17 -6.27 7.33 0.79
CA LYS A 17 -7.47 7.20 -0.05
C LYS A 17 -7.38 7.97 -1.37
N SER A 18 -6.55 9.01 -1.42
CA SER A 18 -6.31 9.86 -2.59
C SER A 18 -5.05 9.44 -3.37
N TRP A 19 -4.41 8.34 -2.99
CA TRP A 19 -3.24 7.83 -3.69
C TRP A 19 -3.64 7.11 -4.97
N THR A 20 -2.86 7.38 -6.02
CA THR A 20 -2.84 6.57 -7.23
C THR A 20 -1.85 5.42 -7.06
N CYS A 21 -1.89 4.46 -7.97
CA CYS A 21 -0.87 3.42 -8.05
C CYS A 21 0.53 3.99 -8.30
N GLU A 22 0.67 5.10 -9.02
CA GLU A 22 1.95 5.77 -9.24
C GLU A 22 2.57 6.29 -7.93
N ASP A 23 1.73 6.85 -7.04
CA ASP A 23 2.14 7.29 -5.71
C ASP A 23 2.66 6.16 -4.83
N PHE A 24 1.98 5.02 -4.89
CA PHE A 24 2.38 3.82 -4.17
C PHE A 24 3.68 3.23 -4.74
N LEU A 25 3.81 3.20 -6.06
CA LEU A 25 5.01 2.68 -6.73
C LEU A 25 6.25 3.54 -6.48
N ALA A 26 6.05 4.85 -6.25
CA ALA A 26 7.10 5.79 -5.89
C ALA A 26 7.61 5.64 -4.44
N LEU A 27 6.93 4.85 -3.59
CA LEU A 27 7.45 4.52 -2.27
C LEU A 27 8.66 3.59 -2.36
N ASP A 28 9.54 3.73 -1.38
CA ASP A 28 10.57 2.74 -1.12
C ASP A 28 9.93 1.37 -0.86
N GLU A 29 10.56 0.31 -1.34
CA GLU A 29 10.02 -1.04 -1.26
C GLU A 29 9.78 -1.50 0.17
N SER A 30 10.57 -1.01 1.13
CA SER A 30 10.38 -1.30 2.56
C SER A 30 9.10 -0.70 3.14
N PHE A 31 8.57 0.38 2.56
CA PHE A 31 7.32 1.02 3.01
C PHE A 31 6.07 0.52 2.27
N LYS A 32 6.21 -0.25 1.18
CA LYS A 32 5.07 -0.78 0.42
C LYS A 32 4.18 -1.73 1.24
N PRO A 33 4.72 -2.68 2.03
CA PRO A 33 3.90 -3.52 2.92
C PRO A 33 3.07 -2.68 3.88
N THR A 34 3.69 -1.66 4.48
CA THR A 34 3.02 -0.73 5.40
C THR A 34 1.89 0.03 4.72
N ALA A 35 2.12 0.57 3.51
CA ALA A 35 1.09 1.28 2.76
C ALA A 35 -0.12 0.39 2.41
N ILE A 36 0.13 -0.88 2.06
CA ILE A 36 -0.91 -1.86 1.78
C ILE A 36 -1.71 -2.19 3.05
N GLY A 37 -1.03 -2.41 4.18
CA GLY A 37 -1.70 -2.63 5.47
C GLY A 37 -2.58 -1.44 5.89
N PHE A 38 -2.10 -0.21 5.70
CA PHE A 38 -2.91 1.00 5.93
C PHE A 38 -4.14 1.07 5.03
N ALA A 39 -3.99 0.77 3.74
CA ALA A 39 -5.12 0.77 2.79
C ALA A 39 -6.15 -0.32 3.13
N GLU A 40 -5.69 -1.48 3.57
CA GLU A 40 -6.56 -2.58 4.00
C GLU A 40 -7.34 -2.24 5.27
N ALA A 41 -6.67 -1.74 6.30
CA ALA A 41 -7.31 -1.34 7.56
C ALA A 41 -8.35 -0.23 7.34
N LEU A 42 -8.09 0.73 6.44
CA LEU A 42 -9.05 1.78 6.08
C LEU A 42 -10.30 1.26 5.35
N ASN A 43 -10.23 0.05 4.76
CA ASN A 43 -11.37 -0.62 4.13
C ASN A 43 -12.19 -1.44 5.13
N LYS A 44 -11.58 -1.99 6.18
CA LYS A 44 -12.25 -2.69 7.29
C LYS A 44 -12.80 -1.69 8.31
N LYS A 45 -13.87 -0.98 7.94
CA LYS A 45 -14.45 0.14 8.72
C LYS A 45 -15.20 -0.23 10.00
N ASP A 46 -15.33 -1.52 10.35
CA ASP A 46 -16.43 -1.95 11.24
C ASP A 46 -16.05 -2.35 12.67
N LYS A 47 -14.76 -2.47 13.03
CA LYS A 47 -14.23 -2.50 14.42
C LYS A 47 -12.72 -2.81 14.41
N PRO A 48 -11.83 -1.89 14.84
CA PRO A 48 -10.40 -2.16 14.88
C PRO A 48 -10.03 -3.27 15.88
N GLU A 49 -10.84 -3.51 16.92
CA GLU A 49 -10.59 -4.60 17.88
C GLU A 49 -10.71 -6.02 17.28
N ASP A 50 -11.44 -6.18 16.18
CA ASP A 50 -11.62 -7.45 15.47
C ASP A 50 -10.66 -7.60 14.26
N ALA A 51 -9.81 -6.59 14.02
CA ALA A 51 -8.87 -6.60 12.91
C ALA A 51 -7.70 -7.56 13.20
N VAL A 52 -7.75 -8.73 12.56
CA VAL A 52 -6.63 -9.68 12.58
C VAL A 52 -5.57 -9.26 11.57
N LEU A 53 -4.31 -9.20 12.02
CA LEU A 53 -3.16 -9.08 11.14
C LEU A 53 -2.96 -10.40 10.39
N ASP A 54 -3.53 -10.50 9.20
CA ASP A 54 -3.34 -11.62 8.29
C ASP A 54 -2.00 -11.46 7.54
N VAL A 55 -0.92 -11.94 8.16
CA VAL A 55 0.44 -11.84 7.61
C VAL A 55 0.52 -12.59 6.27
N ASP A 56 0.03 -13.83 6.21
CA ASP A 56 0.02 -14.65 5.00
C ASP A 56 -0.78 -14.00 3.85
N GLY A 57 -1.98 -13.46 4.15
CA GLY A 57 -2.80 -12.74 3.18
C GLY A 57 -2.11 -11.49 2.67
N THR A 58 -1.47 -10.74 3.56
CA THR A 58 -0.70 -9.54 3.21
C THR A 58 0.51 -9.88 2.34
N GLU A 59 1.28 -10.91 2.68
CA GLU A 59 2.45 -11.34 1.90
C GLU A 59 2.08 -11.75 0.47
N LYS A 60 0.93 -12.39 0.29
CA LYS A 60 0.41 -12.78 -1.04
C LYS A 60 -0.11 -11.60 -1.84
N VAL A 61 -0.77 -10.65 -1.18
CA VAL A 61 -1.40 -9.50 -1.87
C VAL A 61 -0.38 -8.44 -2.28
N ILE A 62 0.74 -8.31 -1.57
CA ILE A 62 1.81 -7.35 -1.88
C ILE A 62 2.27 -7.46 -3.35
N PRO A 63 2.76 -8.61 -3.85
CA PRO A 63 3.22 -8.72 -5.23
C PRO A 63 2.08 -8.48 -6.23
N LEU A 64 0.86 -8.92 -5.92
CA LEU A 64 -0.32 -8.72 -6.77
C LEU A 64 -0.67 -7.23 -6.92
N VAL A 65 -0.68 -6.48 -5.82
CA VAL A 65 -0.94 -5.04 -5.83
C VAL A 65 0.17 -4.30 -6.57
N ILE A 66 1.44 -4.67 -6.36
CA ILE A 66 2.56 -4.07 -7.09
C ILE A 66 2.43 -4.30 -8.59
N GLU A 67 2.16 -5.52 -9.04
CA GLU A 67 1.96 -5.83 -10.45
C GLU A 67 0.78 -5.06 -11.03
N ALA A 68 -0.36 -5.11 -10.34
CA ALA A 68 -1.59 -4.52 -10.83
C ALA A 68 -1.52 -2.98 -10.84
N CYS A 69 -0.72 -2.37 -9.96
CA CYS A 69 -0.38 -0.96 -9.99
C CYS A 69 0.61 -0.59 -11.10
N LYS A 70 1.59 -1.45 -11.42
CA LYS A 70 2.49 -1.24 -12.57
C LYS A 70 1.71 -1.22 -13.89
N GLN A 71 0.69 -2.07 -14.01
CA GLN A 71 -0.19 -2.10 -15.18
C GLN A 71 -1.14 -0.90 -15.25
N ASN A 72 -1.51 -0.32 -14.11
CA ASN A 72 -2.54 0.72 -14.03
C ASN A 72 -2.08 1.90 -13.12
N PRO A 73 -1.04 2.66 -13.51
CA PRO A 73 -0.42 3.65 -12.63
C PRO A 73 -1.38 4.78 -12.19
N LYS A 74 -2.39 5.10 -13.02
CA LYS A 74 -3.35 6.18 -12.75
C LYS A 74 -4.57 5.76 -11.91
N GLU A 75 -4.73 4.46 -11.65
CA GLU A 75 -5.84 3.93 -10.85
C GLU A 75 -5.67 4.24 -9.36
N SER A 76 -6.78 4.19 -8.62
CA SER A 76 -6.74 4.35 -7.16
C SER A 76 -6.03 3.18 -6.48
N PHE A 77 -5.01 3.49 -5.69
CA PHE A 77 -4.27 2.50 -4.91
C PHE A 77 -5.17 1.73 -3.93
N ALA A 78 -5.99 2.45 -3.15
CA ALA A 78 -6.85 1.84 -2.14
C ALA A 78 -7.92 0.93 -2.77
N GLN A 79 -8.43 1.28 -3.96
CA GLN A 79 -9.33 0.39 -4.70
C GLN A 79 -8.60 -0.84 -5.22
N LYS A 80 -7.35 -0.69 -5.67
CA LYS A 80 -6.54 -1.82 -6.13
C LYS A 80 -6.25 -2.81 -5.01
N VAL A 81 -5.80 -2.32 -3.85
CA VAL A 81 -5.59 -3.16 -2.65
C VAL A 81 -6.88 -3.92 -2.30
N LYS A 82 -8.02 -3.22 -2.23
CA LYS A 82 -9.31 -3.86 -1.97
C LYS A 82 -9.68 -4.92 -3.01
N SER A 83 -9.38 -4.68 -4.29
CA SER A 83 -9.70 -5.61 -5.36
C SER A 83 -8.81 -6.85 -5.33
N GLU A 84 -7.50 -6.69 -5.11
CA GLU A 84 -6.57 -7.83 -5.04
C GLU A 84 -6.80 -8.66 -3.77
N TRP A 85 -7.21 -8.04 -2.67
CA TRP A 85 -7.54 -8.76 -1.43
C TRP A 85 -8.83 -9.58 -1.51
N LYS A 86 -9.75 -9.21 -2.42
CA LYS A 86 -11.04 -9.89 -2.61
C LYS A 86 -10.99 -11.03 -3.62
N LYS A 87 -9.90 -11.15 -4.37
CA LYS A 87 -9.68 -12.23 -5.33
C LYS A 87 -9.19 -13.46 -4.59
#